data_AF-A0A354AZW7-F1
#
_entry.id   AF-A0A354AZW7-F1
#
_cell.length_a   1.000
_cell.length_b   1.000
_cell.length_c   1.000
_cell.angle_alpha   90.00
_cell.angle_beta   90.00
_cell.angle_gamma   90.00
#
_symmetry.space_group_name_H-M   'P 1'
#
loop_
_entity.id
_entity.type
_entity.pdbx_description
1 polymer ?
#
loop_
_entity_poly.entity_id
_entity_poly.type
_entity_poly.pdbx_seq_one_letter_code
_entity_poly.pdbx_strand_id
1 'polypeptide(L)'
;MQQKLIQADIYFCPSVHLATADDVANLHRELANADVLVMHRVLPGYRNDIGLDSPCLRALLPEGSRSFVLPNLHYEGYFPWTTYAQDPDGRLPALEAESPLGPYHDFLAMAAAQEGLEYADLMEYRCTPQIADLLLNAHAQSLNELSSRESDCDVEISDWIAASFRNIPLAHTINHPTQATLDQLLRRLLAKLNIAHSLGPELFDSTEYLGDLSIPIHPWVRQALRLGPWACQWGQRRKEPFTIEAQLSESIAFYRRHSWMAFANESHPKLKFAKACLSHYR
;
A
#
# COMPACT_ATOMS: atom_id res chain seq x y z
N MET A 1 21.87 8.53 24.18
CA MET A 1 22.14 7.37 25.06
C MET A 1 21.47 6.17 24.40
N GLN A 2 22.22 5.38 23.61
CA GLN A 2 21.68 4.25 22.85
C GLN A 2 21.39 3.09 23.81
N GLN A 3 20.12 2.82 24.12
CA GLN A 3 19.74 1.53 24.69
C GLN A 3 19.87 0.49 23.59
N LYS A 4 20.81 -0.45 23.75
CA LYS A 4 20.95 -1.63 22.88
C LYS A 4 19.74 -2.53 23.11
N LEU A 5 18.73 -2.41 22.26
CA LEU A 5 17.47 -3.11 22.42
C LEU A 5 17.50 -4.59 22.05
N ILE A 6 18.52 -5.05 21.33
CA ILE A 6 19.00 -6.44 21.27
C ILE A 6 20.52 -6.36 21.02
N GLN A 7 21.34 -7.24 21.61
CA GLN A 7 22.67 -7.53 21.03
C GLN A 7 22.45 -8.44 19.82
N ALA A 8 22.06 -7.84 18.69
CA ALA A 8 21.87 -8.55 17.43
C ALA A 8 22.67 -7.83 16.35
N ASP A 9 23.38 -8.62 15.55
CA ASP A 9 23.94 -8.17 14.29
C ASP A 9 22.84 -8.28 13.23
N ILE A 10 22.41 -7.14 12.70
CA ILE A 10 21.32 -7.08 11.73
C ILE A 10 21.90 -6.98 10.32
N TYR A 11 21.59 -7.95 9.48
CA TYR A 11 21.87 -7.90 8.05
C TYR A 11 20.61 -7.44 7.30
N PHE A 12 20.77 -6.42 6.45
CA PHE A 12 19.69 -5.94 5.56
C PHE A 12 20.00 -6.33 4.12
N CYS A 13 19.04 -7.00 3.48
CA CYS A 13 19.01 -7.18 2.04
C CYS A 13 18.19 -6.04 1.42
N PRO A 14 18.55 -5.51 0.23
CA PRO A 14 17.70 -4.61 -0.52
C PRO A 14 16.27 -5.16 -0.71
N SER A 15 15.30 -4.26 -0.90
CA SER A 15 13.93 -4.67 -1.21
C SER A 15 13.91 -5.62 -2.40
N VAL A 16 13.00 -6.61 -2.36
CA VAL A 16 12.97 -7.74 -3.32
C VAL A 16 12.85 -7.35 -4.80
N HIS A 17 12.33 -6.15 -5.10
CA HIS A 17 12.22 -5.61 -6.45
C HIS A 17 13.51 -4.90 -6.93
N LEU A 18 14.45 -4.60 -6.03
CA LEU A 18 15.74 -3.98 -6.32
C LEU A 18 16.90 -4.97 -6.21
N ALA A 19 16.74 -6.05 -5.45
CA ALA A 19 17.78 -7.04 -5.22
C ALA A 19 18.35 -7.62 -6.53
N THR A 20 19.67 -7.56 -6.64
CA THR A 20 20.47 -8.15 -7.72
C THR A 20 20.84 -9.60 -7.42
N ALA A 21 21.37 -10.34 -8.39
CA ALA A 21 21.84 -11.70 -8.16
C ALA A 21 22.97 -11.75 -7.09
N ASP A 22 23.84 -10.74 -7.05
CA ASP A 22 24.90 -10.64 -6.05
C ASP A 22 24.34 -10.38 -4.65
N ASP A 23 23.31 -9.51 -4.53
CA ASP A 23 22.62 -9.29 -3.26
C ASP A 23 21.99 -10.59 -2.74
N VAL A 24 21.37 -11.38 -3.63
CA VAL A 24 20.77 -12.66 -3.25
C VAL A 24 21.84 -13.68 -2.83
N ALA A 25 22.94 -13.78 -3.58
CA ALA A 25 24.04 -14.66 -3.21
C ALA A 25 24.66 -14.27 -1.86
N ASN A 26 24.75 -12.96 -1.56
CA ASN A 26 25.19 -12.46 -0.26
C ASN A 26 24.19 -12.84 0.84
N LEU A 27 22.90 -12.56 0.63
CA LEU A 27 21.83 -12.93 1.57
C LEU A 27 21.86 -14.43 1.89
N HIS A 28 22.03 -15.30 0.89
CA HIS A 28 22.10 -16.75 1.10
C HIS A 28 23.27 -17.16 2.01
N ARG A 29 24.43 -16.51 1.86
CA ARG A 29 25.60 -16.77 2.72
C ARG A 29 25.37 -16.31 4.17
N GLU A 30 24.72 -15.16 4.36
CA GLU A 30 24.36 -14.66 5.68
C GLU A 30 23.31 -15.55 6.36
N LEU A 31 22.30 -16.01 5.61
CA LEU A 31 21.25 -16.90 6.13
C LEU A 31 21.79 -18.22 6.67
N ALA A 32 22.85 -18.76 6.07
CA ALA A 32 23.49 -19.99 6.53
C ALA A 32 24.10 -19.88 7.95
N ASN A 33 24.18 -18.67 8.51
CA ASN A 33 24.66 -18.41 9.86
C ASN A 33 23.65 -17.63 10.72
N ALA A 34 22.43 -17.41 10.23
CA ALA A 34 21.45 -16.57 10.90
C ALA A 34 20.62 -17.36 11.93
N ASP A 35 20.45 -16.80 13.13
CA ASP A 35 19.54 -17.34 14.16
C ASP A 35 18.06 -17.05 13.84
N VAL A 36 17.81 -15.91 13.19
CA VAL A 36 16.47 -15.40 12.91
C VAL A 36 16.39 -14.81 11.51
N LEU A 37 15.39 -15.24 10.74
CA LEU A 37 14.97 -14.60 9.50
C LEU A 37 13.64 -13.87 9.71
N VAL A 38 13.58 -12.59 9.36
CA VAL A 38 12.33 -11.84 9.21
C VAL A 38 12.20 -11.43 7.75
N MET A 39 11.09 -11.77 7.12
CA MET A 39 10.87 -11.46 5.71
C MET A 39 9.41 -11.15 5.43
N HIS A 40 9.14 -10.40 4.37
CA HIS A 40 7.80 -10.37 3.79
C HIS A 40 7.51 -11.66 3.04
N ARG A 41 6.23 -11.97 2.88
CA ARG A 41 5.74 -13.07 2.06
C ARG A 41 6.14 -12.88 0.59
N VAL A 42 7.01 -13.74 0.08
CA VAL A 42 7.41 -13.79 -1.34
C VAL A 42 7.03 -15.14 -1.93
N LEU A 43 6.23 -15.11 -2.99
CA LEU A 43 5.75 -16.33 -3.65
C LEU A 43 6.87 -17.02 -4.44
N PRO A 44 6.83 -18.36 -4.58
CA PRO A 44 7.66 -19.09 -5.55
C PRO A 44 7.49 -18.51 -6.97
N GLY A 45 8.54 -18.52 -7.79
CA GLY A 45 8.53 -17.93 -9.12
C GLY A 45 8.87 -16.44 -9.15
N TYR A 46 8.83 -15.74 -8.00
CA TYR A 46 9.03 -14.30 -7.98
C TYR A 46 10.42 -13.93 -8.53
N ARG A 47 10.44 -12.91 -9.41
CA ARG A 47 11.66 -12.41 -10.06
C ARG A 47 12.42 -13.49 -10.85
N ASN A 48 11.73 -14.40 -11.51
CA ASN A 48 12.31 -15.51 -12.28
C ASN A 48 13.15 -16.46 -11.42
N ASP A 49 12.65 -16.79 -10.22
CA ASP A 49 13.27 -17.77 -9.32
C ASP A 49 14.73 -17.46 -8.94
N ILE A 50 15.05 -16.18 -8.76
CA ILE A 50 16.40 -15.77 -8.33
C ILE A 50 16.73 -16.18 -6.89
N GLY A 51 15.86 -16.91 -6.20
CA GLY A 51 16.09 -17.44 -4.85
C GLY A 51 15.65 -16.50 -3.72
N LEU A 52 14.60 -15.70 -3.93
CA LEU A 52 14.03 -14.78 -2.94
C LEU A 52 12.70 -15.23 -2.34
N ASP A 53 12.14 -16.34 -2.81
CA ASP A 53 10.86 -16.83 -2.31
C ASP A 53 10.97 -17.35 -0.87
N SER A 54 9.86 -17.23 -0.13
CA SER A 54 9.83 -17.56 1.29
C SER A 54 10.19 -19.02 1.61
N PRO A 55 9.79 -20.04 0.82
CA PRO A 55 10.29 -21.40 0.99
C PRO A 55 11.81 -21.53 0.79
N CYS A 56 12.36 -20.94 -0.27
CA CYS A 56 13.80 -20.96 -0.56
C CYS A 56 14.61 -20.38 0.59
N LEU A 57 14.28 -19.16 1.04
CA LEU A 57 15.03 -18.50 2.11
C LEU A 57 14.97 -19.27 3.44
N ARG A 58 13.83 -19.89 3.76
CA ARG A 58 13.68 -20.73 4.96
C ARG A 58 14.55 -21.98 4.91
N ALA A 59 14.70 -22.60 3.75
CA ALA A 59 15.49 -23.82 3.60
C ALA A 59 17.01 -23.60 3.79
N LEU A 60 17.47 -22.35 3.74
CA LEU A 60 18.88 -21.98 3.94
C LEU A 60 19.25 -21.79 5.42
N LEU A 61 18.27 -21.75 6.32
CA LEU A 61 18.50 -21.53 7.73
C LEU A 61 19.11 -22.77 8.42
N PRO A 62 20.05 -22.58 9.37
CA PRO A 62 20.52 -23.64 10.24
C PRO A 62 19.42 -24.33 11.04
N GLU A 63 19.71 -25.56 11.49
CA GLU A 63 18.85 -26.23 12.45
C GLU A 63 18.77 -25.42 13.76
N GLY A 64 17.55 -25.22 14.26
CA GLY A 64 17.29 -24.42 15.47
C GLY A 64 17.02 -22.93 15.20
N SER A 65 17.29 -22.43 13.99
CA SER A 65 16.94 -21.07 13.59
C SER A 65 15.43 -20.88 13.46
N ARG A 66 14.99 -19.62 13.58
CA ARG A 66 13.57 -19.25 13.51
C ARG A 66 13.32 -18.37 12.28
N SER A 67 12.15 -18.50 11.67
CA SER A 67 11.71 -17.64 10.57
C SER A 67 10.37 -17.00 10.88
N PHE A 68 10.19 -15.73 10.51
CA PHE A 68 8.94 -14.99 10.61
C PHE A 68 8.58 -14.37 9.26
N VAL A 69 7.40 -14.73 8.76
CA VAL A 69 6.82 -14.20 7.54
C VAL A 69 5.83 -13.10 7.90
N LEU A 70 6.09 -11.90 7.40
CA LEU A 70 5.25 -10.73 7.49
C LEU A 70 4.34 -10.65 6.25
N PRO A 71 3.11 -10.13 6.38
CA PRO A 71 2.21 -9.98 5.25
C PRO A 71 2.68 -8.85 4.34
N ASN A 72 2.43 -8.98 3.04
CA ASN A 72 2.53 -7.84 2.14
C ASN A 72 1.37 -6.88 2.46
N LEU A 73 1.70 -5.73 3.02
CA LEU A 73 0.72 -4.72 3.42
C LEU A 73 0.11 -4.06 2.19
N HIS A 74 -1.04 -4.59 1.75
CA HIS A 74 -1.83 -4.03 0.66
C HIS A 74 -3.24 -3.72 1.16
N TYR A 75 -3.55 -2.44 1.30
CA TYR A 75 -4.83 -1.92 1.80
C TYR A 75 -5.35 -0.79 0.91
N GLU A 76 -6.44 -1.05 0.20
CA GLU A 76 -7.07 -0.14 -0.74
C GLU A 76 -8.26 0.63 -0.14
N GLY A 77 -8.56 0.42 1.14
CA GLY A 77 -9.77 0.93 1.77
C GLY A 77 -9.92 2.46 1.69
N TYR A 78 -8.82 3.20 1.73
CA TYR A 78 -8.82 4.67 1.55
C TYR A 78 -8.78 5.11 0.08
N PHE A 79 -8.32 4.23 -0.81
CA PHE A 79 -8.01 4.54 -2.20
C PHE A 79 -8.70 3.53 -3.15
N PRO A 80 -10.03 3.39 -3.09
CA PRO A 80 -10.72 2.26 -3.72
C PRO A 80 -10.70 2.33 -5.24
N TRP A 81 -10.29 3.44 -5.84
CA TRP A 81 -10.11 3.58 -7.29
C TRP A 81 -8.65 3.62 -7.71
N THR A 82 -7.69 3.47 -6.79
CA THR A 82 -6.27 3.60 -7.12
C THR A 82 -5.63 2.23 -7.24
N THR A 83 -4.93 1.97 -8.35
CA THR A 83 -4.04 0.82 -8.53
C THR A 83 -3.13 1.03 -9.75
N TYR A 84 -2.37 0.00 -10.14
CA TYR A 84 -1.58 0.02 -11.37
C TYR A 84 -2.49 -0.10 -12.61
N ALA A 85 -2.24 0.72 -13.63
CA ALA A 85 -2.97 0.63 -14.88
C ALA A 85 -2.38 -0.47 -15.79
N GLN A 86 -3.24 -1.05 -16.62
CA GLN A 86 -2.83 -1.94 -17.70
C GLN A 86 -2.13 -1.15 -18.81
N ASP A 87 -1.08 -1.76 -19.35
CA ASP A 87 -0.23 -1.17 -20.37
C ASP A 87 0.27 -2.26 -21.33
N PRO A 88 -0.56 -2.66 -22.31
CA PRO A 88 -0.20 -3.73 -23.24
C PRO A 88 0.99 -3.38 -24.13
N ASP A 89 1.31 -2.08 -24.27
CA ASP A 89 2.34 -1.57 -25.18
C ASP A 89 3.61 -1.08 -24.44
N GLY A 90 3.67 -1.20 -23.11
CA GLY A 90 4.84 -0.82 -22.31
C GLY A 90 5.16 0.68 -22.30
N ARG A 91 4.16 1.55 -22.41
CA ARG A 91 4.29 3.01 -22.47
C ARG A 91 4.36 3.70 -21.10
N LEU A 92 3.71 3.15 -20.07
CA LEU A 92 3.57 3.77 -18.75
C LEU A 92 4.90 4.08 -18.04
N PRO A 93 5.94 3.24 -18.11
CA PRO A 93 7.21 3.58 -17.46
C PRO A 93 7.80 4.92 -17.93
N ALA A 94 7.58 5.30 -19.19
CA ALA A 94 8.03 6.59 -19.72
C ALA A 94 7.17 7.77 -19.23
N LEU A 95 5.95 7.51 -18.75
CA LEU A 95 5.01 8.53 -18.27
C LEU A 95 4.98 8.65 -16.74
N GLU A 96 5.73 7.82 -16.02
CA GLU A 96 5.68 7.80 -14.55
C GLU A 96 6.03 9.16 -13.93
N ALA A 97 7.02 9.86 -14.49
CA ALA A 97 7.46 11.17 -14.00
C ALA A 97 6.45 12.30 -14.22
N GLU A 98 5.54 12.16 -15.20
CA GLU A 98 4.47 13.12 -15.49
C GLU A 98 3.13 12.73 -14.88
N SER A 99 2.96 11.48 -14.44
CA SER A 99 1.79 11.00 -13.73
C SER A 99 1.68 11.66 -12.35
N PRO A 100 0.52 12.24 -11.98
CA PRO A 100 0.37 12.94 -10.70
C PRO A 100 0.61 12.07 -9.47
N LEU A 101 0.42 10.75 -9.61
CA LEU A 101 0.55 9.74 -8.57
C LEU A 101 1.73 8.78 -8.84
N GLY A 102 2.66 9.14 -9.73
CA GLY A 102 3.76 8.28 -10.14
C GLY A 102 3.25 6.99 -10.78
N PRO A 103 3.63 5.80 -10.27
CA PRO A 103 3.22 4.52 -10.86
C PRO A 103 1.76 4.15 -10.58
N TYR A 104 1.09 4.85 -9.67
CA TYR A 104 -0.32 4.61 -9.35
C TYR A 104 -1.24 5.41 -10.27
N HIS A 105 -2.43 4.88 -10.51
CA HIS A 105 -3.44 5.52 -11.34
C HIS A 105 -4.79 5.55 -10.64
N ASP A 106 -5.41 6.73 -10.58
CA ASP A 106 -6.79 6.92 -10.11
C ASP A 106 -7.80 6.68 -11.24
N PHE A 107 -8.57 5.61 -11.11
CA PHE A 107 -9.58 5.19 -12.09
C PHE A 107 -10.87 6.02 -12.04
N LEU A 108 -11.16 6.73 -10.94
CA LEU A 108 -12.26 7.68 -10.87
C LEU A 108 -11.95 8.90 -11.74
N ALA A 109 -10.74 9.46 -11.60
CA ALA A 109 -10.26 10.54 -12.46
C ALA A 109 -10.14 10.10 -13.94
N MET A 110 -9.75 8.85 -14.18
CA MET A 110 -9.72 8.28 -15.54
C MET A 110 -11.13 8.20 -16.16
N ALA A 111 -12.13 7.74 -15.41
CA ALA A 111 -13.52 7.71 -15.87
C ALA A 111 -14.08 9.13 -16.10
N ALA A 112 -13.82 10.05 -15.17
CA ALA A 112 -14.21 11.46 -15.29
C ALA A 112 -13.63 12.10 -16.57
N ALA A 113 -12.35 11.84 -16.88
CA ALA A 113 -11.72 12.29 -18.11
C ALA A 113 -12.41 11.75 -19.38
N GLN A 114 -12.82 10.47 -19.39
CA GLN A 114 -13.59 9.89 -20.52
C GLN A 114 -14.96 10.55 -20.68
N GLU A 115 -15.61 10.91 -19.57
CA GLU A 115 -16.95 11.49 -19.55
C GLU A 115 -16.97 13.02 -19.74
N GLY A 116 -15.80 13.65 -19.85
CA GLY A 116 -15.68 15.11 -19.99
C GLY A 116 -15.99 15.88 -18.69
N LEU A 117 -15.92 15.21 -17.54
CA LEU A 117 -16.12 15.81 -16.22
C LEU A 117 -14.84 16.49 -15.72
N GLU A 118 -15.01 17.52 -14.91
CA GLU A 118 -13.95 18.22 -14.18
C GLU A 118 -13.94 17.79 -12.69
N TYR A 119 -12.92 18.21 -11.94
CA TYR A 119 -12.87 17.95 -10.50
C TYR A 119 -14.10 18.53 -9.77
N ALA A 120 -14.59 19.69 -10.20
CA ALA A 120 -15.70 20.38 -9.55
C ALA A 120 -16.98 19.54 -9.59
N ASP A 121 -17.21 18.83 -10.71
CA ASP A 121 -18.35 17.91 -10.86
C ASP A 121 -18.30 16.76 -9.84
N LEU A 122 -17.09 16.25 -9.53
CA LEU A 122 -16.88 15.21 -8.53
C LEU A 122 -17.04 15.71 -7.09
N MET A 123 -16.89 17.03 -6.87
CA MET A 123 -16.90 17.68 -5.57
C MET A 123 -18.25 18.29 -5.18
N GLU A 124 -19.09 18.65 -6.16
CA GLU A 124 -20.38 19.29 -5.95
C GLU A 124 -21.34 18.40 -5.14
N TYR A 125 -21.27 17.08 -5.34
CA TYR A 125 -22.26 16.14 -4.83
C TYR A 125 -21.82 15.34 -3.59
N ARG A 126 -22.78 15.11 -2.70
CA ARG A 126 -22.61 14.29 -1.50
C ARG A 126 -22.58 12.81 -1.86
N CYS A 127 -21.90 12.01 -1.03
CA CYS A 127 -21.94 10.55 -1.15
C CYS A 127 -23.39 10.08 -0.96
N THR A 128 -24.00 9.52 -2.01
CA THR A 128 -25.33 8.93 -1.95
C THR A 128 -25.28 7.60 -1.17
N PRO A 129 -26.42 7.10 -0.64
CA PRO A 129 -26.45 5.79 0.03
C PRO A 129 -25.89 4.66 -0.85
N GLN A 130 -26.19 4.67 -2.16
CA GLN A 130 -25.72 3.65 -3.10
C GLN A 130 -24.20 3.72 -3.29
N ILE A 131 -23.64 4.92 -3.43
CA ILE A 131 -22.18 5.10 -3.50
C ILE A 131 -21.54 4.68 -2.17
N ALA A 132 -22.16 5.02 -1.04
CA ALA A 132 -21.66 4.62 0.28
C ALA A 132 -21.62 3.09 0.44
N ASP A 133 -22.65 2.38 0.02
CA ASP A 133 -22.71 0.91 0.06
C ASP A 133 -21.61 0.27 -0.82
N LEU A 134 -21.40 0.80 -2.03
CA LEU A 134 -20.32 0.37 -2.92
C LEU A 134 -18.94 0.54 -2.27
N LEU A 135 -18.71 1.69 -1.61
CA LEU A 135 -17.44 1.99 -0.95
C LEU A 135 -17.23 1.16 0.32
N LEU A 136 -18.28 0.92 1.10
CA LEU A 136 -18.23 0.04 2.26
C LEU A 136 -17.90 -1.40 1.86
N ASN A 137 -18.49 -1.89 0.77
CA ASN A 137 -18.19 -3.20 0.21
C ASN A 137 -16.74 -3.29 -0.29
N ALA A 138 -16.26 -2.28 -1.03
CA ALA A 138 -14.87 -2.23 -1.49
C ALA A 138 -13.88 -2.21 -0.32
N HIS A 139 -14.18 -1.47 0.75
CA HIS A 139 -13.38 -1.46 1.98
C HIS A 139 -13.35 -2.82 2.67
N ALA A 140 -14.52 -3.46 2.84
CA ALA A 140 -14.61 -4.79 3.43
C ALA A 140 -13.84 -5.84 2.60
N GLN A 141 -13.94 -5.77 1.26
CA GLN A 141 -13.17 -6.62 0.37
C GLN A 141 -11.66 -6.41 0.57
N SER A 142 -11.18 -5.17 0.63
CA SER A 142 -9.76 -4.89 0.86
C SER A 142 -9.24 -5.51 2.18
N LEU A 143 -10.03 -5.44 3.26
CA LEU A 143 -9.66 -6.07 4.53
C LEU A 143 -9.66 -7.60 4.44
N ASN A 144 -10.67 -8.18 3.78
CA ASN A 144 -10.76 -9.62 3.58
C ASN A 144 -9.60 -10.15 2.74
N GLU A 145 -9.20 -9.43 1.69
CA GLU A 145 -8.05 -9.84 0.88
C GLU A 145 -6.74 -9.73 1.67
N LEU A 146 -6.56 -8.69 2.50
CA LEU A 146 -5.39 -8.58 3.39
C LEU A 146 -5.37 -9.75 4.39
N SER A 147 -6.48 -10.03 5.06
CA SER A 147 -6.62 -11.16 5.98
C SER A 147 -6.37 -12.51 5.27
N SER A 148 -6.83 -12.68 4.04
CA SER A 148 -6.54 -13.88 3.25
C SER A 148 -5.04 -14.03 2.93
N ARG A 149 -4.34 -12.93 2.63
CA ARG A 149 -2.88 -12.91 2.40
C ARG A 149 -2.07 -13.19 3.67
N GLU A 150 -2.66 -13.01 4.84
CA GLU A 150 -2.05 -13.30 6.14
C GLU A 150 -2.10 -14.79 6.52
N SER A 151 -2.89 -15.61 5.81
CA SER A 151 -3.14 -17.02 6.18
C SER A 151 -1.91 -17.93 6.27
N ASP A 152 -0.81 -17.58 5.59
CA ASP A 152 0.48 -18.27 5.62
C ASP A 152 1.60 -17.39 6.21
N CYS A 153 1.23 -16.35 6.95
CA CYS A 153 2.12 -15.44 7.66
C CYS A 153 2.19 -15.75 9.17
N ASP A 154 3.30 -15.39 9.80
CA ASP A 154 3.50 -15.57 11.25
C ASP A 154 2.94 -14.39 12.08
N VAL A 155 2.79 -13.25 11.41
CA VAL A 155 2.27 -12.00 11.96
C VAL A 155 1.08 -11.55 11.11
N GLU A 156 -0.01 -11.21 11.77
CA GLU A 156 -1.22 -10.67 11.17
C GLU A 156 -1.35 -9.19 11.58
N ILE A 157 -2.09 -8.38 10.83
CA ILE A 157 -2.38 -6.98 11.20
C ILE A 157 -3.77 -6.49 10.74
N SER A 158 -4.46 -7.25 9.87
CA SER A 158 -5.75 -6.88 9.31
C SER A 158 -6.82 -6.56 10.37
N ASP A 159 -6.82 -7.27 11.50
CA ASP A 159 -7.70 -7.02 12.65
C ASP A 159 -7.49 -5.63 13.27
N TRP A 160 -6.24 -5.20 13.43
CA TRP A 160 -5.91 -3.89 13.96
C TRP A 160 -6.23 -2.79 12.96
N ILE A 161 -5.99 -3.01 11.67
CA ILE A 161 -6.40 -2.07 10.62
C ILE A 161 -7.92 -1.90 10.65
N ALA A 162 -8.67 -3.00 10.72
CA ALA A 162 -10.13 -2.99 10.82
C ALA A 162 -10.64 -2.24 12.05
N ALA A 163 -9.90 -2.27 13.17
CA ALA A 163 -10.25 -1.53 14.40
C ALA A 163 -9.84 -0.05 14.35
N SER A 164 -8.77 0.28 13.61
CA SER A 164 -8.13 1.61 13.67
C SER A 164 -8.44 2.54 12.50
N PHE A 165 -8.90 2.03 11.35
CA PHE A 165 -8.96 2.79 10.09
C PHE A 165 -9.75 4.10 10.15
N ARG A 166 -10.70 4.23 11.07
CA ARG A 166 -11.46 5.48 11.22
C ARG A 166 -10.65 6.56 11.93
N ASN A 167 -9.78 6.18 12.85
CA ASN A 167 -9.27 7.07 13.88
C ASN A 167 -7.87 7.61 13.56
N ILE A 168 -7.07 6.87 12.81
CA ILE A 168 -5.70 7.23 12.48
C ILE A 168 -5.37 6.92 11.02
N PRO A 169 -4.42 7.65 10.41
CA PRO A 169 -3.93 7.32 9.08
C PRO A 169 -3.11 6.02 9.13
N LEU A 170 -3.48 5.07 8.28
CA LEU A 170 -2.89 3.73 8.23
C LEU A 170 -2.04 3.47 6.98
N ALA A 171 -2.29 4.21 5.90
CA ALA A 171 -1.60 4.04 4.63
C ALA A 171 -1.52 5.36 3.85
N HIS A 172 -0.38 5.56 3.18
CA HIS A 172 -0.09 6.64 2.26
C HIS A 172 -0.60 6.34 0.84
N THR A 173 -0.40 5.11 0.40
CA THR A 173 -0.90 4.54 -0.86
C THR A 173 -1.47 3.15 -0.59
N ILE A 174 -1.85 2.40 -1.62
CA ILE A 174 -2.38 1.04 -1.45
C ILE A 174 -1.39 0.05 -0.82
N ASN A 175 -0.08 0.29 -0.93
CA ASN A 175 0.99 -0.61 -0.49
C ASN A 175 2.06 0.09 0.36
N HIS A 176 1.90 1.39 0.64
CA HIS A 176 2.79 2.16 1.52
C HIS A 176 2.06 2.40 2.85
N PRO A 177 2.24 1.55 3.86
CA PRO A 177 1.73 1.79 5.21
C PRO A 177 2.34 3.05 5.82
N THR A 178 1.62 3.68 6.74
CA THR A 178 2.19 4.73 7.60
C THR A 178 3.12 4.14 8.65
N GLN A 179 3.94 4.98 9.27
CA GLN A 179 4.76 4.59 10.40
C GLN A 179 3.94 3.97 11.54
N ALA A 180 2.73 4.46 11.81
CA ALA A 180 1.86 3.87 12.84
C ALA A 180 1.50 2.40 12.55
N THR A 181 1.31 2.04 11.28
CA THR A 181 1.05 0.65 10.86
C THR A 181 2.32 -0.19 10.95
N LEU A 182 3.48 0.34 10.52
CA LEU A 182 4.77 -0.33 10.64
C LEU A 182 5.15 -0.59 12.11
N ASP A 183 4.94 0.40 12.98
CA ASP A 183 5.16 0.30 14.42
C ASP A 183 4.35 -0.84 15.00
N GLN A 184 3.05 -0.90 14.67
CA GLN A 184 2.17 -1.95 15.13
C GLN A 184 2.63 -3.34 14.66
N LEU A 185 3.06 -3.46 13.40
CA LEU A 185 3.63 -4.70 12.88
C LEU A 185 4.89 -5.11 13.65
N LEU A 186 5.78 -4.16 13.92
CA LEU A 186 6.98 -4.37 14.71
C LEU A 186 6.64 -4.83 16.14
N ARG A 187 5.62 -4.25 16.80
CA ARG A 187 5.19 -4.70 18.13
C ARG A 187 4.78 -6.16 18.13
N ARG A 188 4.01 -6.57 17.12
CA ARG A 188 3.55 -7.97 16.99
C ARG A 188 4.69 -8.92 16.68
N LEU A 189 5.62 -8.53 15.83
CA LEU A 189 6.83 -9.30 15.54
C LEU A 189 7.69 -9.49 16.78
N LEU A 190 7.98 -8.42 17.52
CA LEU A 190 8.80 -8.50 18.73
C LEU A 190 8.16 -9.37 19.82
N ALA A 191 6.82 -9.33 19.94
CA ALA A 191 6.08 -10.23 20.80
C ALA A 191 6.26 -11.71 20.38
N LYS A 192 6.20 -12.02 19.08
CA LYS A 192 6.45 -13.37 18.55
C LYS A 192 7.89 -13.83 18.77
N LEU A 193 8.85 -12.90 18.73
CA LEU A 193 10.25 -13.19 19.00
C LEU A 193 10.53 -13.51 20.48
N ASN A 194 9.59 -13.26 21.40
CA ASN A 194 9.77 -13.35 22.85
C ASN A 194 10.93 -12.46 23.37
N ILE A 195 11.21 -11.37 22.67
CA ILE A 195 12.22 -10.41 23.10
C ILE A 195 11.55 -9.54 24.18
N ALA A 196 12.04 -9.61 25.41
CA ALA A 196 11.58 -8.71 26.46
C ALA A 196 11.99 -7.28 26.10
N HIS A 197 11.03 -6.47 25.67
CA HIS A 197 11.25 -5.08 25.31
C HIS A 197 10.26 -4.18 26.06
N SER A 198 10.74 -3.03 26.51
CA SER A 198 9.85 -1.88 26.69
C SER A 198 9.83 -1.14 25.35
N LEU A 199 8.76 -1.30 24.58
CA LEU A 199 8.50 -0.42 23.42
C LEU A 199 8.06 0.94 23.95
N GLY A 200 9.00 1.65 24.57
CA GLY A 200 8.82 3.05 24.93
C GLY A 200 8.91 3.93 23.68
N PRO A 201 8.46 5.19 23.78
CA PRO A 201 8.49 6.15 22.68
C PRO A 201 9.89 6.31 22.04
N GLU A 202 10.95 6.07 22.80
CA GLU A 202 12.35 6.18 22.37
C GLU A 202 12.79 5.20 21.28
N LEU A 203 12.03 4.12 21.06
CA LEU A 203 12.29 3.10 20.02
C LEU A 203 11.74 3.47 18.65
N PHE A 204 10.73 4.34 18.63
CA PHE A 204 10.06 4.76 17.42
C PHE A 204 10.67 6.09 17.02
N ASP A 205 11.51 6.06 15.99
CA ASP A 205 11.88 7.32 15.36
C ASP A 205 10.61 7.91 14.73
N SER A 206 10.45 9.23 14.79
CA SER A 206 9.29 9.90 14.20
C SER A 206 9.41 10.00 12.67
N THR A 207 10.21 9.15 12.03
CA THR A 207 10.46 9.19 10.59
C THR A 207 9.34 8.46 9.88
N GLU A 208 8.81 9.07 8.85
CA GLU A 208 7.89 8.41 7.94
C GLU A 208 8.67 7.88 6.73
N TYR A 209 8.89 6.57 6.69
CA TYR A 209 9.78 5.94 5.70
C TYR A 209 9.14 5.78 4.32
N LEU A 210 7.80 5.68 4.24
CA LEU A 210 7.08 5.39 3.00
C LEU A 210 6.13 6.52 2.58
N GLY A 211 6.27 7.69 3.22
CA GLY A 211 5.35 8.83 3.08
C GLY A 211 5.69 9.85 2.00
N ASP A 212 6.61 9.56 1.07
CA ASP A 212 6.95 10.51 -0.01
C ASP A 212 5.73 10.94 -0.85
N LEU A 213 4.73 10.05 -0.97
CA LEU A 213 3.42 10.32 -1.56
C LEU A 213 2.33 9.79 -0.64
N SER A 214 1.49 10.68 -0.09
CA SER A 214 0.18 10.34 0.49
C SER A 214 -0.91 10.75 -0.49
N ILE A 215 -1.72 9.80 -0.94
CA ILE A 215 -2.85 10.09 -1.83
C ILE A 215 -3.95 10.77 -1.01
N PRO A 216 -4.54 11.89 -1.48
CA PRO A 216 -5.65 12.53 -0.79
C PRO A 216 -6.88 11.63 -0.79
N ILE A 217 -7.61 11.57 0.34
CA ILE A 217 -8.79 10.70 0.45
C ILE A 217 -10.03 11.41 -0.11
N HIS A 218 -10.67 10.80 -1.10
CA HIS A 218 -11.86 11.35 -1.73
C HIS A 218 -13.00 11.58 -0.71
N PRO A 219 -13.75 12.70 -0.79
CA PRO A 219 -14.85 13.00 0.11
C PRO A 219 -15.88 11.88 0.27
N TRP A 220 -16.23 11.19 -0.82
CA TRP A 220 -17.17 10.06 -0.77
C TRP A 220 -16.66 8.93 0.12
N VAL A 221 -15.36 8.62 0.05
CA VAL A 221 -14.71 7.60 0.91
C VAL A 221 -14.74 8.05 2.36
N ARG A 222 -14.35 9.31 2.64
CA ARG A 222 -14.37 9.87 4.00
C ARG A 222 -15.76 9.77 4.64
N GLN A 223 -16.79 10.14 3.87
CA GLN A 223 -18.18 10.09 4.31
C GLN A 223 -18.69 8.65 4.52
N ALA A 224 -18.46 7.76 3.55
CA ALA A 224 -18.92 6.37 3.61
C ALA A 224 -18.28 5.61 4.78
N LEU A 225 -16.97 5.75 4.95
CA LEU A 225 -16.20 5.07 5.99
C LEU A 225 -16.28 5.75 7.36
N ARG A 226 -16.80 6.98 7.40
CA ARG A 226 -16.85 7.86 8.60
C ARG A 226 -15.46 8.06 9.20
N LEU A 227 -14.52 8.45 8.34
CA LEU A 227 -13.15 8.72 8.77
C LEU A 227 -13.09 9.96 9.66
N GLY A 228 -12.16 9.96 10.61
CA GLY A 228 -11.93 11.07 11.53
C GLY A 228 -11.38 12.32 10.82
N PRO A 229 -11.27 13.45 11.55
CA PRO A 229 -10.87 14.74 10.99
C PRO A 229 -9.53 14.75 10.26
N TRP A 230 -8.60 13.84 10.63
CA TRP A 230 -7.30 13.67 9.99
C TRP A 230 -7.43 13.45 8.46
N ALA A 231 -8.48 12.74 8.02
CA ALA A 231 -8.66 12.38 6.62
C ALA A 231 -8.96 13.60 5.72
N CYS A 232 -9.42 14.71 6.29
CA CYS A 232 -9.64 15.95 5.56
C CYS A 232 -8.33 16.67 5.17
N GLN A 233 -7.27 16.43 5.94
CA GLN A 233 -5.94 17.03 5.77
C GLN A 233 -4.93 16.03 5.21
N TRP A 234 -5.35 14.78 4.99
CA TRP A 234 -4.50 13.73 4.45
C TRP A 234 -4.23 13.99 2.97
N GLY A 235 -2.95 14.02 2.60
CA GLY A 235 -2.49 14.24 1.24
C GLY A 235 -1.20 15.04 1.22
N GLN A 236 -0.13 14.45 0.70
CA GLN A 236 1.14 15.12 0.49
C GLN A 236 1.91 14.53 -0.68
N ARG A 237 2.78 15.32 -1.28
CA ARG A 237 3.72 14.87 -2.30
C ARG A 237 5.03 15.58 -2.06
N ARG A 238 6.11 14.82 -1.80
CA ARG A 238 7.44 15.36 -1.46
C ARG A 238 7.40 16.35 -0.28
N LYS A 239 6.66 15.99 0.77
CA LYS A 239 6.45 16.78 2.00
C LYS A 239 5.67 18.09 1.83
N GLU A 240 5.15 18.37 0.63
CA GLU A 240 4.24 19.48 0.38
C GLU A 240 2.79 19.02 0.42
N PRO A 241 1.84 19.83 0.93
CA PRO A 241 0.42 19.52 0.89
C PRO A 241 -0.05 19.18 -0.53
N PHE A 242 -0.75 18.06 -0.66
CA PHE A 242 -1.35 17.63 -1.93
C PHE A 242 -2.85 17.50 -1.69
N THR A 243 -3.65 18.37 -2.30
CA THR A 243 -5.10 18.43 -2.04
C THR A 243 -5.86 17.50 -2.99
N ILE A 244 -7.09 17.12 -2.61
CA ILE A 244 -7.96 16.34 -3.51
C ILE A 244 -8.26 17.09 -4.81
N GLU A 245 -8.38 18.42 -4.77
CA GLU A 245 -8.55 19.26 -5.96
C GLU A 245 -7.34 19.16 -6.89
N ALA A 246 -6.12 19.32 -6.36
CA ALA A 246 -4.90 19.21 -7.14
C ALA A 246 -4.77 17.80 -7.73
N GLN A 247 -5.00 16.77 -6.92
CA GLN A 247 -4.91 15.38 -7.36
C GLN A 247 -5.89 15.08 -8.50
N LEU A 248 -7.19 15.38 -8.34
CA LEU A 248 -8.20 15.09 -9.35
C LEU A 248 -7.99 15.93 -10.61
N SER A 249 -7.70 17.23 -10.48
CA SER A 249 -7.49 18.12 -11.63
C SER A 249 -6.27 17.70 -12.46
N GLU A 250 -5.14 17.43 -11.80
CA GLU A 250 -3.92 16.97 -12.47
C GLU A 250 -4.14 15.60 -13.13
N SER A 251 -4.85 14.68 -12.45
CA SER A 251 -5.11 13.32 -12.96
C SER A 251 -6.06 13.33 -14.15
N ILE A 252 -7.16 14.08 -14.09
CA ILE A 252 -8.10 14.24 -15.20
C ILE A 252 -7.38 14.83 -16.41
N ALA A 253 -6.59 15.90 -16.21
CA ALA A 253 -5.81 16.51 -17.28
C ALA A 253 -4.79 15.54 -17.90
N PHE A 254 -4.12 14.73 -17.08
CA PHE A 254 -3.23 13.66 -17.53
C PHE A 254 -3.98 12.65 -18.41
N TYR A 255 -5.09 12.07 -17.95
CA TYR A 255 -5.82 11.08 -18.73
C TYR A 255 -6.47 11.64 -20.01
N ARG A 256 -6.78 12.93 -20.08
CA ARG A 256 -7.21 13.57 -21.32
C ARG A 256 -6.09 13.62 -22.37
N ARG A 257 -4.85 13.90 -21.95
CA ARG A 257 -3.67 13.86 -22.84
C ARG A 257 -3.32 12.44 -23.27
N HIS A 258 -3.55 11.46 -22.39
CA HIS A 258 -3.23 10.05 -22.61
C HIS A 258 -4.52 9.20 -22.68
N SER A 259 -5.48 9.61 -23.50
CA SER A 259 -6.83 9.00 -23.58
C SER A 259 -6.82 7.50 -23.90
N TRP A 260 -5.76 7.02 -24.57
CA TRP A 260 -5.51 5.60 -24.82
C TRP A 260 -5.52 4.76 -23.53
N MET A 261 -5.13 5.32 -22.39
CA MET A 261 -5.07 4.60 -21.11
C MET A 261 -6.44 4.07 -20.70
N ALA A 262 -7.48 4.86 -20.89
CA ALA A 262 -8.81 4.47 -20.49
C ALA A 262 -9.41 3.39 -21.41
N PHE A 263 -8.99 3.34 -22.69
CA PHE A 263 -9.30 2.23 -23.59
C PHE A 263 -8.53 0.96 -23.21
N ALA A 264 -7.23 1.09 -22.93
CA ALA A 264 -6.39 -0.04 -22.49
C ALA A 264 -6.88 -0.67 -21.17
N ASN A 265 -7.62 0.09 -20.36
CA ASN A 265 -8.13 -0.31 -19.06
C ASN A 265 -9.64 -0.55 -19.04
N GLU A 266 -10.32 -0.66 -20.19
CA GLU A 266 -11.78 -0.80 -20.26
C GLU A 266 -12.31 -2.03 -19.49
N SER A 267 -11.58 -3.14 -19.55
CA SER A 267 -11.93 -4.35 -18.81
C SER A 267 -11.55 -4.31 -17.33
N HIS A 268 -10.75 -3.33 -16.91
CA HIS A 268 -10.17 -3.27 -15.58
C HIS A 268 -11.25 -3.10 -14.50
N PRO A 269 -11.26 -3.92 -13.43
CA PRO A 269 -12.30 -3.88 -12.40
C PRO A 269 -12.46 -2.51 -11.75
N LYS A 270 -11.36 -1.78 -11.52
CA LYS A 270 -11.39 -0.43 -10.94
C LYS A 270 -12.05 0.60 -11.86
N LEU A 271 -11.91 0.47 -13.19
CA LEU A 271 -12.58 1.38 -14.11
C LEU A 271 -14.08 1.13 -14.12
N LYS A 272 -14.49 -0.15 -14.11
CA LYS A 272 -15.91 -0.54 -13.99
C LYS A 272 -16.51 -0.05 -12.67
N PHE A 273 -15.77 -0.18 -11.57
CA PHE A 273 -16.17 0.32 -10.26
C PHE A 273 -16.32 1.84 -10.25
N ALA A 274 -15.36 2.58 -10.81
CA ALA A 274 -15.44 4.03 -10.97
C ALA A 274 -16.69 4.44 -11.77
N LYS A 275 -16.92 3.81 -12.93
CA LYS A 275 -18.11 4.05 -13.76
C LYS A 275 -19.42 3.72 -13.04
N ALA A 276 -19.46 2.67 -12.23
CA ALA A 276 -20.64 2.36 -11.40
C ALA A 276 -20.92 3.47 -10.38
N CYS A 277 -19.90 3.97 -9.69
CA CYS A 277 -20.04 5.13 -8.80
C CYS A 277 -20.51 6.38 -9.56
N LEU A 278 -19.95 6.65 -10.75
CA LEU A 278 -20.37 7.77 -11.59
C LEU A 278 -21.80 7.59 -12.17
N SER A 279 -22.25 6.36 -12.42
CA SER A 279 -23.62 6.12 -12.89
C SER A 279 -24.67 6.42 -11.81
N HIS A 280 -24.32 6.25 -10.54
CA HIS A 280 -25.13 6.68 -9.39
C HIS A 280 -24.91 8.15 -9.02
N TYR A 281 -24.05 8.86 -9.77
CA TYR A 281 -23.85 10.31 -9.70
C TYR A 281 -24.83 11.08 -10.60
N ARG A 282 -25.44 10.44 -11.61
CA ARG A 282 -26.47 11.02 -12.50
C ARG A 282 -27.86 10.55 -12.12
#